data_AF-A0A0U4CGY8-F1
#
_entry.id   AF-A0A0U4CGY8-F1
#
_cell.length_a   1.000
_cell.length_b   1.000
_cell.length_c   1.000
_cell.angle_alpha   90.00
_cell.angle_beta   90.00
_cell.angle_gamma   90.00
#
_symmetry.space_group_name_H-M   'P 1'
#
loop_
_entity.id
_entity.type
_entity.pdbx_description
1 polymer ?
#
loop_
_entity_poly.entity_id
_entity_poly.type
_entity_poly.pdbx_seq_one_letter_code
_entity_poly.pdbx_strand_id
1 'polypeptide(L)'
;MSRTAAGTLSALDRHGPSRVSDLTRLEAVGQPAMTGLVQRLEATGLVSRTSDPSDRRATLVAITDAGRSALAERRRSQDALIAARLGRLSPDRLDALGHAVDALVELTQEDHDQPH
;
A
#
# COMPACT_ATOMS: atom_id res chain seq x y z
N MET A 1 -11.16 2.44 5.39
CA MET A 1 -10.27 2.25 4.22
C MET A 1 -10.03 0.76 3.99
N SER A 2 -10.21 0.25 2.76
CA SER A 2 -9.97 -1.18 2.43
C SER A 2 -8.47 -1.49 2.29
N ARG A 3 -8.10 -2.78 2.22
CA ARG A 3 -6.69 -3.22 2.00
C ARG A 3 -6.14 -2.67 0.69
N THR A 4 -6.84 -2.88 -0.43
CA THR A 4 -6.43 -2.40 -1.76
C THR A 4 -6.36 -0.88 -1.83
N ALA A 5 -7.26 -0.17 -1.14
CA ALA A 5 -7.19 1.30 -1.04
C ALA A 5 -5.90 1.75 -0.34
N ALA A 6 -5.56 1.11 0.79
CA ALA A 6 -4.34 1.40 1.52
C ALA A 6 -3.08 1.02 0.74
N GLY A 7 -3.10 -0.12 0.03
CA GLY A 7 -2.03 -0.56 -0.86
C GLY A 7 -1.79 0.45 -1.98
N THR A 8 -2.86 0.85 -2.68
CA THR A 8 -2.82 1.87 -3.74
C THR A 8 -2.23 3.20 -3.24
N LEU A 9 -2.71 3.72 -2.10
CA LEU A 9 -2.14 4.93 -1.51
C LEU A 9 -0.67 4.75 -1.13
N SER A 10 -0.31 3.58 -0.56
CA SER A 10 1.07 3.29 -0.20
C SER A 10 1.99 3.14 -1.40
N ALA A 11 1.50 2.66 -2.54
CA ALA A 11 2.24 2.61 -3.79
C ALA A 11 2.50 4.02 -4.33
N LEU A 12 1.46 4.86 -4.36
CA LEU A 12 1.56 6.25 -4.79
C LEU A 12 2.48 7.10 -3.90
N ASP A 13 2.49 6.84 -2.59
CA ASP A 13 3.38 7.50 -1.63
C ASP A 13 4.85 7.12 -1.85
N ARG A 14 5.10 5.86 -2.22
CA ARG A 14 6.46 5.31 -2.36
C ARG A 14 7.09 5.53 -3.74
N HIS A 15 6.27 5.43 -4.79
CA HIS A 15 6.72 5.49 -6.19
C HIS A 15 6.32 6.78 -6.91
N GLY A 16 5.53 7.64 -6.25
CA GLY A 16 5.03 8.89 -6.83
C GLY A 16 3.84 8.68 -7.78
N PRO A 17 3.49 9.73 -8.54
CA PRO A 17 2.36 9.70 -9.45
C PRO A 17 2.46 8.54 -10.46
N SER A 18 1.40 7.75 -10.58
CA SER A 18 1.39 6.51 -11.37
C SER A 18 0.17 6.42 -12.27
N ARG A 19 0.29 5.73 -13.42
CA ARG A 19 -0.87 5.46 -14.27
C ARG A 19 -1.74 4.37 -13.63
N VAL A 20 -3.04 4.39 -13.94
CA VAL A 20 -3.98 3.36 -13.47
C VAL A 20 -3.53 1.94 -13.85
N SER A 21 -2.92 1.77 -15.03
CA SER A 21 -2.36 0.50 -15.50
C SER A 21 -1.18 0.00 -14.65
N ASP A 22 -0.39 0.91 -14.08
CA ASP A 22 0.72 0.54 -13.22
C ASP A 22 0.20 0.10 -11.84
N LEU A 23 -0.81 0.81 -11.33
CA LEU A 23 -1.51 0.47 -10.08
C LEU A 23 -2.20 -0.90 -10.15
N THR A 24 -2.75 -1.29 -11.30
CA THR A 24 -3.35 -2.62 -11.47
C THR A 24 -2.33 -3.76 -11.33
N ARG A 25 -1.09 -3.55 -11.79
CA ARG A 25 -0.02 -4.55 -11.65
C ARG A 25 0.43 -4.68 -10.20
N LEU A 26 0.53 -3.55 -9.49
CA LEU A 26 0.97 -3.52 -8.09
C LEU A 26 -0.04 -4.17 -7.14
N GLU A 27 -1.34 -3.97 -7.39
CA GLU A 27 -2.41 -4.44 -6.48
C GLU A 27 -3.09 -5.73 -6.96
N ALA A 28 -2.65 -6.32 -8.09
CA ALA A 28 -3.22 -7.52 -8.69
C ALA A 28 -4.76 -7.47 -8.87
N VAL A 29 -5.30 -6.29 -9.18
CA VAL A 29 -6.74 -6.07 -9.42
C VAL A 29 -7.00 -5.66 -10.87
N GLY A 30 -8.15 -6.05 -11.41
CA GLY A 30 -8.56 -5.69 -12.75
C GLY A 30 -8.78 -4.18 -12.94
N GLN A 31 -8.57 -3.69 -14.16
CA GLN A 31 -8.63 -2.25 -14.48
C GLN A 31 -9.98 -1.56 -14.19
N PRO A 32 -11.15 -2.17 -14.41
CA PRO A 32 -12.43 -1.57 -14.00
C PRO A 32 -12.50 -1.36 -12.48
N ALA A 33 -12.01 -2.32 -11.69
CA ALA A 33 -12.00 -2.23 -10.24
C ALA A 33 -11.02 -1.14 -9.75
N MET A 34 -9.82 -1.06 -10.35
CA MET A 34 -8.84 -0.01 -10.01
C MET A 34 -9.36 1.38 -10.37
N THR A 35 -9.97 1.55 -11.55
CA THR A 35 -10.58 2.83 -11.95
C THR A 35 -11.65 3.27 -10.95
N GLY A 36 -12.55 2.36 -10.57
CA GLY A 36 -13.58 2.66 -9.58
C GLY A 36 -13.00 2.95 -8.18
N LEU A 37 -11.90 2.30 -7.80
CA LEU A 37 -11.19 2.59 -6.57
C LEU A 37 -10.59 4.00 -6.59
N VAL A 38 -9.87 4.35 -7.65
CA VAL A 38 -9.27 5.68 -7.82
C VAL A 38 -10.34 6.77 -7.79
N GLN A 39 -11.48 6.58 -8.46
CA GLN A 39 -12.60 7.52 -8.43
C GLN A 39 -13.13 7.74 -7.00
N ARG A 40 -13.27 6.68 -6.20
CA ARG A 40 -13.70 6.82 -4.80
C ARG A 40 -12.65 7.52 -3.93
N LEU A 41 -11.37 7.24 -4.16
CA LEU A 41 -10.27 7.90 -3.44
C LEU A 41 -10.20 9.39 -3.80
N GLU A 42 -10.44 9.73 -5.07
CA GLU A 42 -10.50 11.11 -5.56
C GLU A 42 -11.69 11.86 -4.97
N ALA A 43 -12.88 11.24 -4.97
CA ALA A 43 -14.09 11.81 -4.36
C ALA A 43 -13.95 12.07 -2.85
N THR A 44 -13.02 11.38 -2.18
CA THR A 44 -12.69 11.58 -0.76
C THR A 44 -11.48 12.48 -0.54
N GLY A 45 -10.91 13.06 -1.60
CA GLY A 45 -9.77 13.97 -1.55
C GLY A 45 -8.43 13.31 -1.23
N LEU A 46 -8.36 11.97 -1.25
CA LEU A 46 -7.16 11.21 -0.88
C LEU A 46 -6.16 11.07 -2.04
N VAL A 47 -6.64 11.20 -3.27
CA VAL A 47 -5.81 11.27 -4.48
C VAL A 47 -6.28 12.39 -5.39
N SER A 48 -5.40 12.82 -6.29
CA SER A 48 -5.72 13.73 -7.40
C SER A 48 -5.41 13.06 -8.73
N ARG A 49 -6.16 13.40 -9.76
CA ARG A 49 -5.92 12.93 -11.13
C ARG A 49 -5.54 14.08 -12.05
N THR A 50 -4.53 13.87 -12.88
CA THR A 50 -4.12 14.82 -13.92
C THR A 50 -3.92 14.08 -15.24
N SER A 51 -4.15 14.77 -16.36
CA SER A 51 -3.73 14.25 -17.66
C SER A 51 -2.21 14.04 -17.68
N ASP A 52 -1.75 12.94 -18.24
CA ASP A 52 -0.32 12.69 -18.41
C ASP A 52 0.23 13.64 -19.50
N PRO A 53 1.27 14.45 -19.22
CA PRO A 53 1.87 15.35 -20.21
C PRO A 53 2.47 14.63 -21.42
N SER A 54 2.91 13.38 -21.23
CA SER A 54 3.53 12.55 -22.27
C SER A 54 2.50 11.78 -23.12
N ASP A 55 1.32 11.51 -22.57
CA ASP A 55 0.22 10.84 -23.24
C ASP A 55 -1.12 11.35 -22.72
N ARG A 56 -1.76 12.27 -23.46
CA ARG A 56 -3.04 12.86 -23.04
C ARG A 56 -4.18 11.85 -22.86
N ARG A 57 -4.04 10.61 -23.36
CA ARG A 57 -5.01 9.52 -23.17
C ARG A 57 -4.83 8.83 -21.82
N ALA A 58 -3.67 8.97 -21.18
CA ALA A 58 -3.38 8.42 -19.87
C ALA A 58 -3.74 9.43 -18.76
N THR A 59 -4.16 8.88 -17.61
CA THR A 59 -4.35 9.65 -16.37
C THR A 59 -3.28 9.26 -15.38
N LEU A 60 -2.56 10.26 -14.85
CA LEU A 60 -1.71 10.10 -13.68
C LEU A 60 -2.53 10.29 -12.42
N VAL A 61 -2.33 9.41 -11.46
CA VAL A 61 -2.93 9.47 -10.13
C VAL A 61 -1.80 9.81 -9.15
N ALA A 62 -2.03 10.77 -8.26
CA ALA A 62 -1.07 11.16 -7.22
C ALA A 62 -1.76 11.17 -5.85
N ILE A 63 -1.04 10.78 -4.80
CA ILE A 63 -1.52 10.89 -3.43
C ILE A 63 -1.45 12.34 -2.94
N THR A 64 -2.52 12.80 -2.28
CA THR A 64 -2.58 14.15 -1.67
C THR A 64 -2.01 14.14 -0.25
N ASP A 65 -1.84 15.30 0.37
CA ASP A 65 -1.49 15.40 1.79
C ASP A 65 -2.55 14.77 2.71
N ALA A 66 -3.84 14.91 2.35
CA ALA A 66 -4.93 14.25 3.04
C ALA A 66 -4.84 12.73 2.89
N GLY A 67 -4.48 12.24 1.70
CA GLY A 67 -4.19 10.83 1.44
C GLY A 67 -3.05 10.29 2.30
N ARG A 68 -1.92 11.01 2.38
CA ARG A 68 -0.78 10.65 3.23
C ARG A 68 -1.17 10.58 4.70
N SER A 69 -1.93 11.58 5.17
CA SER A 69 -2.41 11.63 6.55
C SER A 69 -3.35 10.47 6.88
N ALA A 70 -4.29 10.15 5.98
CA ALA A 70 -5.20 9.02 6.13
C ALA A 70 -4.46 7.67 6.12
N LEU A 71 -3.41 7.54 5.30
CA LEU A 71 -2.56 6.36 5.26
C LEU A 71 -1.76 6.19 6.57
N ALA A 72 -1.17 7.27 7.09
CA ALA A 72 -0.46 7.26 8.36
C ALA A 72 -1.39 6.90 9.52
N GLU A 73 -2.60 7.46 9.56
CA GLU A 73 -3.62 7.12 10.57
C GLU A 73 -4.00 5.64 10.53
N ARG A 74 -4.22 5.11 9.32
CA ARG A 74 -4.50 3.68 9.16
C ARG A 74 -3.35 2.82 9.66
N ARG A 75 -2.09 3.17 9.33
CA ARG A 75 -0.91 2.41 9.79
C ARG A 75 -0.86 2.39 11.31
N ARG A 76 -1.00 3.55 11.97
CA ARG A 76 -1.06 3.64 13.45
C ARG A 76 -2.16 2.78 14.05
N SER A 77 -3.37 2.83 13.49
CA SER A 77 -4.50 2.01 13.93
C SER A 77 -4.23 0.51 13.78
N GLN A 78 -3.59 0.11 12.68
CA GLN A 78 -3.23 -1.29 12.41
C GLN A 78 -2.14 -1.77 13.39
N ASP A 79 -1.12 -0.95 13.63
CA ASP A 79 -0.02 -1.24 14.54
C ASP A 79 -0.52 -1.40 15.97
N ALA A 80 -1.37 -0.48 16.44
CA ALA A 80 -1.99 -0.56 17.76
C ALA A 80 -2.82 -1.84 17.94
N LEU A 81 -3.59 -2.23 16.91
CA LEU A 81 -4.37 -3.47 16.93
C LEU A 81 -3.47 -4.72 17.00
N ILE A 82 -2.38 -4.74 16.24
CA ILE A 82 -1.43 -5.86 16.25
C ILE A 82 -0.71 -5.93 17.59
N ALA A 83 -0.18 -4.81 18.10
CA ALA A 83 0.49 -4.73 19.40
C ALA A 83 -0.42 -5.23 20.54
N ALA A 84 -1.69 -4.82 20.56
CA ALA A 84 -2.66 -5.29 21.55
C ALA A 84 -2.91 -6.82 21.47
N ARG A 85 -2.84 -7.42 20.28
CA ARG A 85 -2.98 -8.87 20.11
C ARG A 85 -1.72 -9.62 20.51
N LEU A 86 -0.54 -9.11 20.14
CA LEU A 86 0.75 -9.67 20.52
C LEU A 86 0.96 -9.63 22.03
N GLY A 87 0.52 -8.55 22.71
CA GLY A 87 0.57 -8.43 24.16
C GLY A 87 -0.28 -9.44 24.93
N ARG A 88 -1.10 -10.26 24.25
CA ARG A 88 -1.86 -11.38 24.85
C ARG A 88 -1.10 -12.71 24.81
N LEU A 89 0.03 -12.77 24.12
CA LEU A 89 0.87 -13.97 24.05
C LEU A 89 1.73 -14.08 25.31
N SER A 90 2.07 -15.32 25.68
CA SER A 90 3.15 -15.55 26.65
C SER A 90 4.50 -15.15 26.05
N PRO A 91 5.50 -14.82 26.88
CA PRO A 91 6.84 -14.47 26.41
C PRO A 91 7.41 -15.50 25.42
N ASP A 92 7.39 -16.81 25.76
CA ASP A 92 7.93 -17.87 24.90
C ASP A 92 7.27 -17.93 23.50
N ARG A 93 5.97 -17.63 23.42
CA ARG A 93 5.26 -17.61 22.14
C ARG A 93 5.57 -16.35 21.33
N LEU A 94 5.81 -15.24 22.01
CA LEU A 94 6.22 -13.99 21.37
C LEU A 94 7.63 -14.14 20.80
N ASP A 95 8.56 -14.76 21.54
CA ASP A 95 9.92 -15.05 21.08
C ASP A 95 9.91 -16.01 19.88
N ALA A 96 9.14 -17.10 19.96
CA ALA A 96 8.99 -18.02 18.83
C ALA A 96 8.42 -17.35 17.57
N LEU A 97 7.47 -16.42 17.74
CA LEU A 97 6.93 -15.64 16.62
C LEU A 97 7.98 -14.67 16.06
N GLY A 98 8.81 -14.05 16.92
CA GLY A 98 9.93 -13.22 16.50
C GLY A 98 10.88 -13.96 15.58
N HIS A 99 11.35 -15.14 16.01
CA HIS A 99 12.21 -15.99 15.18
C HIS A 99 11.59 -16.40 13.85
N ALA A 100 10.28 -16.67 13.82
CA ALA A 100 9.58 -16.99 12.58
C ALA A 100 9.49 -15.78 11.64
N VAL A 101 9.32 -14.57 12.17
CA VAL A 101 9.31 -13.33 11.37
C VAL A 101 10.70 -13.03 10.81
N ASP A 102 11.76 -13.23 11.59
CA ASP A 102 13.14 -13.04 11.12
C ASP A 102 13.44 -13.93 9.91
N ALA A 103 13.11 -15.22 9.99
CA ALA A 103 13.28 -16.15 8.87
C ALA A 103 12.44 -15.75 7.63
N LEU A 104 11.24 -15.21 7.81
CA LEU A 104 10.44 -14.68 6.70
C LEU A 104 11.08 -13.44 6.06
N VAL A 105 11.67 -12.56 6.85
CA VAL A 105 12.36 -11.36 6.34
C VAL A 105 13.57 -11.78 5.50
N GLU A 106 14.38 -12.71 5.99
CA GLU A 106 15.53 -13.27 5.26
C GLU A 106 15.10 -13.79 3.88
N LEU A 107 14.05 -14.63 3.82
CA LEU A 107 13.52 -15.17 2.55
C LEU A 107 13.07 -14.08 1.56
N THR A 108 12.54 -12.96 2.04
CA THR A 108 12.09 -11.86 1.16
C THR A 108 13.21 -10.95 0.69
N GLN A 109 14.36 -10.97 1.35
CA GLN A 109 15.55 -10.20 0.95
C GLN A 109 16.40 -10.96 -0.08
N GLU A 110 16.41 -12.30 -0.02
CA GLU A 110 17.15 -13.15 -0.96
C GLU A 110 16.66 -13.01 -2.43
N ASP A 111 15.38 -12.69 -2.65
CA ASP A 111 14.81 -12.49 -3.99
C ASP A 111 15.26 -11.18 -4.67
N HIS A 112 15.81 -10.21 -3.93
CA HIS A 112 16.22 -8.91 -4.50
C HIS A 112 17.65 -8.89 -5.09
N ASP A 113 18.45 -9.94 -4.88
CA ASP A 113 19.86 -10.01 -5.29
C ASP A 113 20.14 -10.87 -6.55
N GLN A 114 19.10 -11.31 -7.28
CA GLN A 114 19.28 -11.96 -8.59
C GLN A 114 19.27 -10.90 -9.73
N PRO A 115 20.41 -10.63 -10.39
CA PRO A 115 20.43 -9.72 -11.54
C PRO A 115 19.75 -10.37 -12.74
N HIS A 116 18.84 -9.63 -13.39
CA HIS A 116 18.37 -9.90 -14.75
C HIS A 116 19.46 -9.61 -15.78
#